data_AF-A0A3Q1C3K4-F1
#
_entry.id   AF-A0A3Q1C3K4-F1
#
_cell.length_a   1.000
_cell.length_b   1.000
_cell.length_c   1.000
_cell.angle_alpha   90.00
_cell.angle_beta   90.00
_cell.angle_gamma   90.00
#
_symmetry.space_group_name_H-M   'P 1'
#
loop_
_entity.id
_entity.type
_entity.pdbx_description
1 polymer ?
#
loop_
_entity_poly.entity_id
_entity_poly.type
_entity_poly.pdbx_seq_one_letter_code
_entity_poly.pdbx_strand_id
1 'polypeptide(L)'
;MLNVELNSERLQRATLEKRRNNETERRERIFNDKLRTIGVDKEALDLQVTEKKKQEEAARREQNAYDAELLRNGKAANIRYKNQVKEKRALEKATVDFRLHNQQPWRQQEFDLNDPDLCRKTDPGDAQMILPGLVGEDLESQSRLQRQQEQLREWLIQQQAEQAARRREEKLEGKFCRLQYRTPSAQMNLTLSSPAGV
;
A
#
# COMPACT_ATOMS: atom_id res chain seq x y z
N MET A 1 -118.46 47.37 -8.78
CA MET A 1 -117.50 47.12 -9.87
C MET A 1 -116.17 46.75 -9.23
N LEU A 2 -115.62 45.56 -9.51
CA LEU A 2 -114.33 45.14 -8.99
C LEU A 2 -113.22 45.88 -9.76
N ASN A 3 -112.46 46.74 -9.06
CA ASN A 3 -111.26 47.37 -9.62
C ASN A 3 -110.20 46.27 -9.85
N VAL A 4 -110.16 45.72 -11.07
CA VAL A 4 -109.12 44.80 -11.51
C VAL A 4 -107.91 45.64 -11.90
N GLU A 5 -106.94 45.74 -10.99
CA GLU A 5 -105.68 46.42 -11.27
C GLU A 5 -104.86 45.64 -12.28
N LEU A 6 -104.41 46.30 -13.34
CA LEU A 6 -103.52 45.71 -14.33
C LEU A 6 -102.13 45.47 -13.71
N ASN A 7 -101.48 44.35 -14.03
CA ASN A 7 -100.13 44.02 -13.51
C ASN A 7 -99.09 45.11 -13.83
N SER A 8 -99.25 45.82 -14.94
CA SER A 8 -98.44 46.98 -15.31
C SER A 8 -98.58 48.15 -14.32
N GLU A 9 -99.79 48.42 -13.84
CA GLU A 9 -100.07 49.47 -12.85
C GLU A 9 -99.50 49.13 -11.47
N ARG A 10 -99.52 47.84 -11.10
CA ARG A 10 -98.89 47.36 -9.86
C ARG A 10 -97.37 47.52 -9.89
N LEU A 11 -96.73 47.15 -11.01
CA LEU A 11 -95.29 47.36 -11.22
C LEU A 11 -94.93 48.84 -11.18
N GLN A 12 -95.70 49.70 -11.85
CA GLN A 12 -95.50 51.15 -11.85
C GLN A 12 -95.63 51.73 -10.45
N ARG A 13 -96.62 51.31 -9.68
CA ARG A 13 -96.79 51.71 -8.27
C ARG A 13 -95.62 51.26 -7.40
N ALA A 14 -95.17 50.01 -7.52
CA ALA A 14 -94.02 49.50 -6.77
C ALA A 14 -92.72 50.25 -7.11
N THR A 15 -92.50 50.61 -8.39
CA THR A 15 -91.34 51.44 -8.77
C THR A 15 -91.43 52.86 -8.23
N LEU A 16 -92.62 53.46 -8.21
CA LEU A 16 -92.86 54.78 -7.61
C LEU A 16 -92.64 54.76 -6.09
N GLU A 17 -93.11 53.71 -5.41
CA GLU A 17 -92.91 53.52 -3.96
C GLU A 17 -91.43 53.34 -3.62
N LYS A 18 -90.69 52.50 -4.36
CA LYS A 18 -89.23 52.37 -4.20
C LYS A 18 -88.51 53.72 -4.34
N ARG A 19 -88.90 54.50 -5.36
CA ARG A 19 -88.31 55.83 -5.57
C ARG A 19 -88.61 56.79 -4.43
N ARG A 20 -89.85 56.77 -3.92
CA ARG A 20 -90.25 57.57 -2.75
C ARG A 20 -89.45 57.17 -1.51
N ASN A 21 -89.33 55.88 -1.23
CA ASN A 21 -88.60 55.36 -0.08
C ASN A 21 -87.10 55.68 -0.15
N ASN A 22 -86.48 55.53 -1.33
CA ASN A 22 -85.08 55.91 -1.52
C ASN A 22 -84.85 57.42 -1.31
N GLU A 23 -85.80 58.26 -1.75
CA GLU A 23 -85.71 59.71 -1.55
C GLU A 23 -85.94 60.10 -0.08
N THR A 24 -86.79 59.40 0.66
CA THR A 24 -86.95 59.62 2.10
C THR A 24 -85.69 59.23 2.86
N GLU A 25 -85.12 58.05 2.62
CA GLU A 25 -83.86 57.61 3.23
C GLU A 25 -82.70 58.54 2.88
N ARG A 26 -82.66 59.05 1.63
CA ARG A 26 -81.64 60.01 1.20
C ARG A 26 -81.80 61.35 1.91
N ARG A 27 -83.03 61.87 2.01
CA ARG A 27 -83.31 63.12 2.73
C ARG A 27 -82.90 63.01 4.20
N GLU A 28 -83.22 61.91 4.87
CA GLU A 28 -82.81 61.66 6.26
C GLU A 28 -81.29 61.75 6.44
N ARG A 29 -80.51 61.21 5.49
CA ARG A 29 -79.03 61.32 5.52
C ARG A 29 -78.51 62.74 5.26
N ILE A 30 -79.16 63.50 4.38
CA ILE A 30 -78.71 64.84 3.97
C ILE A 30 -79.04 65.90 5.03
N PHE A 31 -80.23 65.81 5.62
CA PHE A 31 -80.72 66.79 6.59
C PHE A 31 -80.21 66.53 8.01
N ASN A 32 -79.72 65.33 8.33
CA ASN A 32 -79.06 65.04 9.60
C ASN A 32 -77.57 65.43 9.53
N ASP A 33 -77.23 66.58 10.11
CA ASP A 33 -75.87 67.16 10.08
C ASP A 33 -74.79 66.23 10.65
N LYS A 34 -75.13 65.40 11.67
CA LYS A 34 -74.20 64.44 12.27
C LYS A 34 -73.90 63.28 11.33
N LEU A 35 -74.91 62.69 10.69
CA LEU A 35 -74.70 61.63 9.71
C LEU A 35 -73.96 62.14 8.47
N ARG A 36 -74.22 63.39 8.05
CA ARG A 36 -73.52 64.01 6.93
C ARG A 36 -72.04 64.26 7.21
N THR A 37 -71.71 64.67 8.44
CA THR A 37 -70.34 65.07 8.80
C THR A 37 -69.48 63.90 9.28
N ILE A 38 -70.05 62.93 10.02
CA ILE A 38 -69.31 61.83 10.68
C ILE A 38 -70.04 60.47 10.62
N GLY A 39 -70.99 60.29 9.70
CA GLY A 39 -71.73 59.04 9.55
C GLY A 39 -70.80 57.89 9.13
N VAL A 40 -70.73 56.84 9.96
CA VAL A 40 -69.94 55.63 9.71
C VAL A 40 -70.77 54.41 10.08
N ASP A 41 -70.75 53.40 9.21
CA ASP A 41 -71.33 52.10 9.49
C ASP A 41 -70.40 51.27 10.39
N LYS A 42 -70.66 51.33 11.70
CA LYS A 42 -69.81 50.65 12.70
C LYS A 42 -69.89 49.14 12.58
N GLU A 43 -71.07 48.60 12.31
CA GLU A 43 -71.28 47.16 12.21
C GLU A 43 -70.51 46.58 11.02
N ALA A 44 -70.55 47.26 9.87
CA ALA A 44 -69.77 46.86 8.70
C ALA A 44 -68.26 46.93 8.96
N LEU A 45 -67.77 47.97 9.66
CA LEU A 45 -66.36 48.08 10.00
C LEU A 45 -65.92 47.01 11.01
N ASP A 46 -66.73 46.72 12.02
CA ASP A 46 -66.44 45.67 12.98
C ASP A 46 -66.36 44.30 12.29
N LEU A 47 -67.27 44.01 11.35
CA LEU A 47 -67.21 42.82 10.52
C LEU A 47 -65.90 42.74 9.71
N GLN A 48 -65.50 43.82 9.03
CA GLN A 48 -64.24 43.88 8.28
C GLN A 48 -63.02 43.63 9.18
N VAL A 49 -63.00 44.20 10.39
CA VAL A 49 -61.92 43.99 11.36
C VAL A 49 -61.89 42.52 11.80
N THR A 50 -63.04 41.90 12.06
CA THR A 50 -63.07 40.48 12.43
C THR A 50 -62.61 39.57 11.29
N GLU A 51 -62.98 39.88 10.04
CA GLU A 51 -62.55 39.14 8.88
C GLU A 51 -61.03 39.24 8.68
N LYS A 52 -60.48 40.45 8.76
CA LYS A 52 -59.03 40.68 8.65
C LYS A 52 -58.25 39.92 9.73
N LYS A 53 -58.73 39.93 10.98
CA LYS A 53 -58.11 39.16 12.07
C LYS A 53 -58.16 37.66 11.81
N LYS A 54 -59.27 37.12 11.30
CA LYS A 54 -59.39 35.71 10.93
C LYS A 54 -58.41 35.33 9.83
N GLN A 55 -58.25 36.18 8.81
CA GLN A 55 -57.29 35.98 7.73
C GLN A 55 -55.85 35.99 8.25
N GLU A 56 -55.50 36.94 9.12
CA GLU A 56 -54.18 37.02 9.74
C GLU A 56 -53.88 35.78 10.61
N GLU A 57 -54.85 35.34 11.42
CA GLU A 57 -54.71 34.11 12.20
C GLU A 57 -54.54 32.86 11.32
N ALA A 58 -55.28 32.76 10.22
CA ALA A 58 -55.15 31.66 9.27
C ALA A 58 -53.75 31.66 8.63
N ALA A 59 -53.28 32.80 8.14
CA ALA A 59 -51.93 32.94 7.58
C ALA A 59 -50.85 32.59 8.61
N ARG A 60 -51.01 33.02 9.87
CA ARG A 60 -50.09 32.67 10.95
C ARG A 60 -50.10 31.17 11.24
N ARG A 61 -51.27 30.52 11.22
CA ARG A 61 -51.38 29.05 11.40
C ARG A 61 -50.67 28.30 10.27
N GLU A 62 -50.83 28.76 9.03
CA GLU A 62 -50.14 28.19 7.87
C GLU A 62 -48.62 28.34 7.99
N GLN A 63 -48.11 29.54 8.30
CA GLN A 63 -46.68 29.78 8.52
C GLN A 63 -46.12 28.87 9.62
N ASN A 64 -46.80 28.78 10.76
CA ASN A 64 -46.38 27.90 11.85
C ASN A 64 -46.35 26.41 11.42
N ALA A 65 -47.27 25.98 10.57
CA ALA A 65 -47.29 24.62 10.04
C ALA A 65 -46.10 24.36 9.10
N TYR A 66 -45.79 25.31 8.21
CA TYR A 66 -44.62 25.24 7.33
C TYR A 66 -43.30 25.22 8.14
N ASP A 67 -43.18 26.07 9.16
CA ASP A 67 -42.00 26.10 10.02
C ASP A 67 -41.82 24.78 10.78
N ALA A 68 -42.91 24.20 11.28
CA ALA A 68 -42.87 22.89 11.94
C ALA A 68 -42.46 21.78 10.96
N GLU A 69 -42.95 21.81 9.73
CA GLU A 69 -42.55 20.86 8.69
C GLU A 69 -41.08 21.01 8.31
N LEU A 70 -40.59 22.24 8.15
CA LEU A 70 -39.19 22.53 7.88
C LEU A 70 -38.28 21.96 8.97
N LEU A 71 -38.63 22.16 10.24
CA LEU A 71 -37.89 21.59 11.37
C LEU A 71 -37.90 20.06 11.36
N ARG A 72 -39.04 19.43 11.04
CA ARG A 72 -39.15 17.97 10.92
C ARG A 72 -38.26 17.44 9.80
N ASN A 73 -38.31 18.07 8.63
CA ASN A 73 -37.52 17.69 7.47
C ASN A 73 -36.03 17.90 7.72
N GLY A 74 -35.64 19.00 8.36
CA GLY A 74 -34.25 19.25 8.77
C GLY A 74 -33.71 18.17 9.73
N LYS A 75 -34.51 17.75 10.73
CA LYS A 75 -34.16 16.65 11.63
C LYS A 75 -33.99 15.33 10.87
N ALA A 76 -34.92 15.00 9.98
CA ALA A 76 -34.85 13.77 9.18
C ALA A 76 -33.62 13.75 8.25
N ALA A 77 -33.32 14.86 7.59
CA ALA A 77 -32.13 15.01 6.77
C ALA A 77 -30.83 14.84 7.58
N ASN A 78 -30.75 15.42 8.78
CA ASN A 78 -29.59 15.29 9.66
C ASN A 78 -29.35 13.83 10.08
N ILE A 79 -30.41 13.09 10.42
CA ILE A 79 -30.31 11.67 10.79
C ILE A 79 -29.79 10.86 9.60
N ARG A 80 -30.35 11.07 8.40
CA ARG A 80 -29.90 10.39 7.18
C ARG A 80 -28.43 10.68 6.89
N TYR A 81 -28.01 11.94 6.97
CA TYR A 81 -26.63 12.33 6.77
C TYR A 81 -25.68 11.64 7.76
N LYS A 82 -26.03 11.62 9.05
CA LYS A 82 -25.22 10.92 10.07
C LYS A 82 -25.09 9.44 9.79
N ASN A 83 -26.17 8.78 9.33
CA ASN A 83 -26.14 7.37 8.98
C ASN A 83 -25.22 7.11 7.79
N GLN A 84 -25.33 7.90 6.72
CA GLN A 84 -24.44 7.80 5.55
C GLN A 84 -22.96 7.98 5.92
N VAL A 85 -22.64 8.95 6.79
CA VAL A 85 -21.26 9.15 7.27
C VAL A 85 -20.76 7.94 8.06
N LYS A 86 -21.61 7.35 8.91
CA LYS A 86 -21.26 6.13 9.67
C LYS A 86 -21.03 4.94 8.74
N GLU A 87 -21.90 4.74 7.75
CA GLU A 87 -21.77 3.68 6.75
C GLU A 87 -20.47 3.83 5.96
N LYS A 88 -20.18 5.05 5.47
CA LYS A 88 -18.93 5.34 4.76
C LYS A 88 -17.70 5.00 5.60
N ARG A 89 -17.68 5.43 6.87
CA ARG A 89 -16.58 5.09 7.81
C ARG A 89 -16.48 3.60 8.06
N ALA A 90 -17.61 2.89 8.18
CA ALA A 90 -17.61 1.45 8.38
C ALA A 90 -17.05 0.71 7.16
N LEU A 91 -17.39 1.15 5.94
CA LEU A 91 -16.84 0.60 4.69
C LEU A 91 -15.33 0.87 4.57
N GLU A 92 -14.90 2.10 4.86
CA GLU A 92 -13.48 2.45 4.87
C GLU A 92 -12.71 1.60 5.88
N LYS A 93 -13.24 1.45 7.10
CA LYS A 93 -12.65 0.58 8.12
C LYS A 93 -12.59 -0.87 7.66
N ALA A 94 -13.68 -1.43 7.13
CA ALA A 94 -13.70 -2.79 6.62
C ALA A 94 -12.70 -3.01 5.47
N THR A 95 -12.50 -1.99 4.63
CA THR A 95 -11.50 -2.03 3.56
C THR A 95 -10.08 -2.08 4.13
N VAL A 96 -9.79 -1.23 5.12
CA VAL A 96 -8.48 -1.21 5.80
C VAL A 96 -8.24 -2.52 6.54
N ASP A 97 -9.24 -3.00 7.28
CA ASP A 97 -9.19 -4.27 8.00
C ASP A 97 -8.94 -5.40 7.00
N PHE A 98 -9.61 -5.43 5.85
CA PHE A 98 -9.37 -6.44 4.82
C PHE A 98 -7.94 -6.38 4.27
N ARG A 99 -7.37 -5.19 4.04
CA ARG A 99 -5.99 -5.02 3.57
C ARG A 99 -4.99 -5.52 4.60
N LEU A 100 -5.17 -5.14 5.87
CA LEU A 100 -4.36 -5.62 6.98
C LEU A 100 -4.50 -7.14 7.18
N HIS A 101 -5.71 -7.64 6.98
CA HIS A 101 -6.06 -9.05 6.85
C HIS A 101 -5.20 -9.75 5.82
N ASN A 102 -5.38 -9.35 4.57
CA ASN A 102 -5.18 -10.20 3.41
C ASN A 102 -4.08 -9.76 2.46
N GLN A 103 -3.67 -8.50 2.53
CA GLN A 103 -2.75 -7.88 1.58
C GLN A 103 -1.42 -7.50 2.25
N GLN A 104 -1.03 -8.28 3.26
CA GLN A 104 0.25 -8.08 3.94
C GLN A 104 1.41 -8.44 3.00
N PRO A 105 2.53 -7.70 3.03
CA PRO A 105 3.65 -7.94 2.13
C PRO A 105 4.18 -9.38 2.20
N TRP A 106 4.27 -9.95 3.40
CA TRP A 106 4.77 -11.32 3.60
C TRP A 106 3.83 -12.42 3.12
N ARG A 107 2.59 -12.11 2.73
CA ARG A 107 1.65 -13.08 2.15
C ARG A 107 1.61 -13.01 0.62
N GLN A 108 2.44 -12.17 0.01
CA GLN A 108 2.59 -12.12 -1.43
C GLN A 108 3.35 -13.36 -1.93
N GLN A 109 2.98 -13.82 -3.13
CA GLN A 109 3.60 -15.00 -3.73
C GLN A 109 5.10 -14.79 -4.00
N GLU A 110 5.49 -13.56 -4.35
CA GLU A 110 6.87 -13.18 -4.70
C GLU A 110 7.63 -12.57 -3.51
N PHE A 111 7.12 -12.72 -2.29
CA PHE A 111 7.75 -12.11 -1.11
C PHE A 111 9.13 -12.70 -0.84
N ASP A 112 9.32 -13.99 -1.11
CA ASP A 112 10.61 -14.69 -1.03
C ASP A 112 11.68 -14.02 -1.90
N LEU A 113 11.33 -13.57 -3.10
CA LEU A 113 12.23 -12.85 -4.00
C LEU A 113 12.49 -11.40 -3.55
N ASN A 114 11.50 -10.76 -2.93
CA ASN A 114 11.52 -9.36 -2.54
C ASN A 114 11.86 -9.13 -1.05
N ASP A 115 12.28 -10.16 -0.33
CA ASP A 115 12.58 -10.07 1.10
C ASP A 115 13.83 -9.20 1.33
N PRO A 116 13.73 -8.08 2.08
CA PRO A 116 14.89 -7.22 2.34
C PRO A 116 16.01 -7.95 3.11
N ASP A 117 15.66 -8.99 3.88
CA ASP A 117 16.62 -9.80 4.61
C ASP A 117 17.02 -11.08 3.86
N LEU A 118 16.65 -11.24 2.58
CA LEU A 118 16.94 -12.44 1.78
C LEU A 118 18.42 -12.82 1.87
N CYS A 119 19.33 -11.88 1.59
CA CYS A 119 20.78 -12.12 1.62
C CYS A 119 21.32 -12.53 3.00
N ARG A 120 20.61 -12.23 4.09
CA ARG A 120 21.00 -12.64 5.46
C ARG A 120 20.49 -14.04 5.81
N LYS A 121 19.38 -14.45 5.20
CA LYS A 121 18.72 -15.75 5.42
C LYS A 121 19.26 -16.84 4.52
N THR A 122 19.79 -16.47 3.34
CA THR A 122 20.42 -17.43 2.42
C THR A 122 21.74 -17.92 3.00
N ASP A 123 21.83 -19.23 3.24
CA ASP A 123 23.09 -19.85 3.61
C ASP A 123 24.06 -19.80 2.42
N PRO A 124 25.36 -19.50 2.65
CA PRO A 124 26.34 -19.40 1.58
C PRO A 124 26.53 -20.71 0.79
N GLY A 125 26.10 -21.85 1.36
CA GLY A 125 26.06 -23.14 0.67
C GLY A 125 24.92 -23.29 -0.35
N ASP A 126 23.78 -22.61 -0.15
CA ASP A 126 22.63 -22.65 -1.07
C ASP A 126 22.82 -21.69 -2.26
N ALA A 127 23.51 -20.57 -2.04
CA ALA A 127 23.91 -19.63 -3.09
C ALA A 127 25.07 -20.16 -3.95
N GLN A 128 25.83 -21.12 -3.43
CA GLN A 128 26.81 -21.86 -4.23
C GLN A 128 26.05 -22.89 -5.05
N MET A 129 25.69 -22.52 -6.29
CA MET A 129 25.61 -23.49 -7.37
C MET A 129 27.00 -24.10 -7.55
N ILE A 130 27.34 -25.06 -6.70
CA ILE A 130 28.56 -25.84 -6.81
C ILE A 130 28.39 -26.64 -8.11
N LEU A 131 28.98 -26.13 -9.19
CA LEU A 131 29.44 -27.00 -10.26
C LEU A 131 30.31 -28.06 -9.55
N PRO A 132 29.97 -29.35 -9.63
CA PRO A 132 30.77 -30.40 -9.02
C PRO A 132 32.22 -30.15 -9.41
N GLY A 133 33.11 -30.09 -8.40
CA GLY A 133 34.46 -29.51 -8.51
C GLY A 133 35.13 -29.74 -9.85
N LEU A 134 35.75 -28.69 -10.39
CA LEU A 134 36.44 -28.76 -11.67
C LEU A 134 37.50 -29.86 -11.58
N VAL A 135 37.41 -30.87 -12.45
CA VAL A 135 38.26 -32.07 -12.44
C VAL A 135 39.77 -31.75 -12.48
N GLY A 136 40.15 -30.53 -12.89
CA GLY A 136 41.52 -30.05 -12.91
C GLY A 136 41.99 -29.28 -11.66
N GLU A 137 41.12 -29.01 -10.69
CA GLU A 137 41.51 -28.34 -9.45
C GLU A 137 42.15 -29.33 -8.48
N ASP A 138 43.44 -29.14 -8.22
CA ASP A 138 44.20 -29.93 -7.26
C ASP A 138 44.50 -29.13 -5.99
N LEU A 139 43.70 -29.39 -4.96
CA LEU A 139 43.84 -28.81 -3.63
C LEU A 139 45.16 -29.22 -2.95
N GLU A 140 45.74 -30.36 -3.33
CA GLU A 140 47.00 -30.87 -2.78
C GLU A 140 48.23 -30.48 -3.62
N SER A 141 48.09 -29.55 -4.57
CA SER A 141 49.18 -29.15 -5.47
C SER A 141 50.46 -28.74 -4.75
N GLN A 142 50.33 -28.01 -3.63
CA GLN A 142 51.44 -27.61 -2.76
C GLN A 142 52.11 -28.83 -2.11
N SER A 143 51.32 -29.73 -1.55
CA SER A 143 51.80 -30.96 -0.92
C SER A 143 52.49 -31.88 -1.94
N ARG A 144 51.97 -31.98 -3.17
CA ARG A 144 52.60 -32.70 -4.27
C ARG A 144 53.95 -32.08 -4.64
N LEU A 145 54.00 -30.75 -4.75
CA LEU A 145 55.23 -30.04 -5.11
C LEU A 145 56.32 -30.25 -4.04
N GLN A 146 55.96 -30.22 -2.76
CA GLN A 146 56.89 -30.50 -1.66
C GLN A 146 57.47 -31.92 -1.76
N ARG A 147 56.62 -32.94 -1.96
CA ARG A 147 57.07 -34.33 -2.15
C ARG A 147 58.00 -34.47 -3.36
N GLN A 148 57.71 -33.78 -4.47
CA GLN A 148 58.58 -33.78 -5.65
C GLN A 148 59.95 -33.13 -5.37
N GLN A 149 59.97 -32.04 -4.61
CA GLN A 149 61.23 -31.39 -4.21
C GLN A 149 62.07 -32.28 -3.29
N GLU A 150 61.44 -32.97 -2.34
CA GLU A 150 62.11 -33.93 -1.46
C GLU A 150 62.71 -35.09 -2.26
N GLN A 151 61.95 -35.69 -3.19
CA GLN A 151 62.45 -36.75 -4.07
C GLN A 151 63.65 -36.29 -4.90
N LEU A 152 63.56 -35.10 -5.53
CA LEU A 152 64.66 -34.54 -6.31
C LEU A 152 65.90 -34.30 -5.45
N ARG A 153 65.71 -33.82 -4.22
CA ARG A 153 66.81 -33.60 -3.27
C ARG A 153 67.51 -34.91 -2.93
N GLU A 154 66.76 -35.96 -2.62
CA GLU A 154 67.30 -37.29 -2.31
C GLU A 154 68.08 -37.89 -3.48
N TRP A 155 67.52 -37.81 -4.70
CA TRP A 155 68.21 -38.28 -5.91
C TRP A 155 69.51 -37.55 -6.18
N LEU A 156 69.54 -36.22 -6.02
CA LEU A 156 70.76 -35.44 -6.20
C LEU A 156 71.84 -35.83 -5.18
N ILE A 157 71.45 -36.12 -3.93
CA ILE A 157 72.37 -36.59 -2.89
C ILE A 157 72.95 -37.96 -3.25
N GLN A 158 72.10 -38.90 -3.69
CA GLN A 158 72.54 -40.23 -4.12
C GLN A 158 73.51 -40.15 -5.30
N GLN A 159 73.18 -39.36 -6.33
CA GLN A 159 74.02 -39.18 -7.50
C GLN A 159 75.39 -38.56 -7.16
N GLN A 160 75.42 -37.58 -6.24
CA GLN A 160 76.67 -37.01 -5.75
C GLN A 160 77.50 -38.04 -4.98
N ALA A 161 76.87 -38.86 -4.14
CA ALA A 161 77.55 -39.91 -3.39
C ALA A 161 78.16 -40.97 -4.33
N GLU A 162 77.41 -41.42 -5.33
CA GLU A 162 77.88 -42.36 -6.36
C GLU A 162 79.04 -41.76 -7.17
N GLN A 163 78.93 -40.52 -7.64
CA GLN A 163 80.01 -39.84 -8.34
C GLN A 163 81.26 -39.64 -7.47
N ALA A 164 81.08 -39.38 -6.17
CA ALA A 164 82.18 -39.27 -5.23
C ALA A 164 82.84 -40.64 -4.97
N ALA A 165 82.05 -41.71 -4.88
CA ALA A 165 82.55 -43.08 -4.78
C ALA A 165 83.35 -43.47 -6.03
N ARG A 166 82.80 -43.26 -7.24
CA ARG A 166 83.51 -43.49 -8.50
C ARG A 166 84.81 -42.69 -8.60
N ARG A 167 84.79 -41.40 -8.24
CA ARG A 167 86.02 -40.58 -8.18
C ARG A 167 87.04 -41.07 -7.16
N ARG A 168 86.61 -41.72 -6.07
CA ARG A 168 87.52 -42.35 -5.09
C ARG A 168 88.12 -43.63 -5.68
N GLU A 169 87.32 -44.45 -6.35
CA GLU A 169 87.77 -45.65 -7.07
C GLU A 169 88.80 -45.28 -8.15
N GLU A 170 88.50 -44.33 -9.04
CA GLU A 170 89.44 -43.82 -10.05
C GLU A 170 90.75 -43.29 -9.43
N LYS A 171 90.67 -42.61 -8.27
CA LYS A 171 91.87 -42.15 -7.55
C LYS A 171 92.65 -43.31 -6.94
N LEU A 172 92.00 -44.37 -6.45
CA LEU A 172 92.64 -45.56 -5.92
C LEU A 172 93.29 -46.37 -7.05
N GLU A 173 92.58 -46.61 -8.15
CA GLU A 173 93.10 -47.25 -9.36
C GLU A 173 94.24 -46.45 -9.97
N GLY A 174 94.10 -45.12 -10.09
CA GLY A 174 95.18 -44.24 -10.56
C GLY A 174 96.37 -44.13 -9.59
N LYS A 175 96.20 -44.40 -8.29
CA LYS A 175 97.30 -44.55 -7.32
C LYS A 175 97.95 -45.93 -7.43
N PHE A 176 97.16 -46.99 -7.65
CA PHE A 176 97.63 -48.35 -7.86
C PHE A 176 98.44 -48.47 -9.15
N CYS A 177 97.95 -47.91 -10.26
CA CYS A 177 98.73 -47.78 -11.51
C CYS A 177 100.02 -46.99 -11.29
N ARG A 178 99.98 -45.83 -10.59
CA ARG A 178 101.20 -45.06 -10.30
C ARG A 178 102.22 -45.80 -9.43
N LEU A 179 101.78 -46.71 -8.56
CA LEU A 179 102.66 -47.58 -7.77
C LEU A 179 103.24 -48.72 -8.62
N GLN A 180 102.46 -49.29 -9.55
CA GLN A 180 102.94 -50.33 -10.47
C GLN A 180 103.98 -49.82 -11.49
N TYR A 181 103.90 -48.58 -11.95
CA TYR A 181 104.89 -48.00 -12.88
C TYR A 181 106.11 -47.33 -12.22
N ARG A 182 106.28 -47.44 -10.89
CA ARG A 182 107.42 -46.84 -10.15
C ARG A 182 108.53 -47.85 -9.77
N THR A 183 108.39 -49.13 -10.10
CA THR A 183 109.44 -50.14 -9.85
C THR A 183 110.22 -50.46 -11.14
N PRO A 184 111.51 -50.05 -11.28
CA PRO A 184 112.35 -50.51 -12.38
C PRO A 184 112.85 -51.93 -12.15
N SER A 185 112.88 -52.71 -13.22
CA SER A 185 113.41 -54.07 -13.31
C SER A 185 114.92 -54.13 -13.04
N ALA A 186 115.35 -55.11 -12.25
CA ALA A 186 116.73 -55.59 -12.20
C ALA A 186 116.73 -57.12 -12.10
N GLN A 187 117.29 -57.75 -13.12
CA GLN A 187 117.52 -59.20 -13.23
C GLN A 187 118.76 -59.61 -12.41
N MET A 188 118.79 -60.84 -11.87
CA MET A 188 119.86 -61.85 -12.01
C MET A 188 119.80 -62.96 -10.93
N ASN A 189 119.36 -64.15 -11.36
CA ASN A 189 120.08 -65.44 -11.39
C ASN A 189 120.69 -66.14 -10.14
N LEU A 190 120.42 -67.47 -10.11
CA LEU A 190 121.19 -68.63 -9.56
C LEU A 190 121.01 -68.91 -8.03
N THR A 191 120.86 -70.14 -7.51
CA THR A 191 121.19 -71.53 -7.91
C THR A 191 120.35 -72.57 -7.14
N LEU A 192 120.14 -73.71 -7.81
CA LEU A 192 119.91 -75.11 -7.35
C LEU A 192 120.04 -75.45 -5.84
N SER A 193 119.04 -76.19 -5.32
CA SER A 193 119.22 -77.38 -4.47
C SER A 193 117.88 -78.12 -4.28
N SER A 194 117.72 -79.26 -4.97
CA SER A 194 116.88 -80.40 -4.54
C SER A 194 117.67 -81.20 -3.48
N PRO A 195 117.16 -82.22 -2.73
CA PRO A 195 116.00 -83.06 -3.05
C PRO A 195 115.15 -83.63 -1.88
N ALA A 196 114.08 -84.31 -2.32
CA ALA A 196 113.50 -85.57 -1.80
C ALA A 196 112.92 -85.66 -0.37
N GLY A 197 111.74 -86.30 -0.30
CA GLY A 197 111.39 -87.15 0.84
C GLY A 197 109.88 -87.30 1.10
N VAL A 198 109.31 -88.37 0.51
CA VAL A 198 108.21 -89.23 0.99
C VAL A 198 106.87 -88.60 1.38
#